data_AF-A0A2G8LEC3-F1
#
_entry.id   AF-A0A2G8LEC3-F1
#
_cell.length_a   1.000
_cell.length_b   1.000
_cell.length_c   1.000
_cell.angle_alpha   90.00
_cell.angle_beta   90.00
_cell.angle_gamma   90.00
#
_symmetry.space_group_name_H-M   'P 1'
#
loop_
_entity.id
_entity.type
_entity.pdbx_description
1 polymer ?
#
loop_
_entity_poly.entity_id
_entity_poly.type
_entity_poly.pdbx_seq_one_letter_code
_entity_poly.pdbx_strand_id
1 'polypeptide(L)'
;MKLLLQVLLVISLALSHASGEPTCPTLEGVTLSREVFKEGYHRDLTTSLHGNITRSGLEIRLILVETFPPGFYIDQYELANLKSFGGPETQILEAVDVEKPAHLSTEFNFFIFIESTDAADDQFVASVSLPIHLRYHSLR
;
A
#
# COMPACT_ATOMS: atom_id res chain seq x y z
N MET A 1 16.53 -15.63 -3.32
CA MET A 1 15.23 -15.44 -4.01
C MET A 1 15.08 -13.95 -4.27
N LYS A 2 15.14 -13.49 -5.53
CA LYS A 2 14.89 -12.07 -5.84
C LYS A 2 13.38 -11.85 -5.79
N LEU A 3 12.94 -11.06 -4.83
CA LEU A 3 11.54 -10.72 -4.62
C LEU A 3 11.25 -9.48 -5.45
N LEU A 4 10.60 -9.67 -6.60
CA LEU A 4 10.09 -8.55 -7.37
C LEU A 4 8.62 -8.36 -6.96
N LEU A 5 8.37 -7.50 -5.99
CA LEU A 5 7.02 -7.03 -5.73
C LEU A 5 6.71 -5.92 -6.72
N GLN A 6 5.77 -6.15 -7.62
CA GLN A 6 5.31 -5.13 -8.54
C GLN A 6 4.33 -4.22 -7.80
N VAL A 7 4.63 -2.93 -7.84
CA VAL A 7 3.83 -1.90 -7.18
C VAL A 7 3.39 -0.92 -8.26
N LEU A 8 2.09 -0.74 -8.38
CA LEU A 8 1.47 0.29 -9.18
C LEU A 8 0.82 1.30 -8.22
N LEU A 9 1.32 2.52 -8.22
CA LEU A 9 0.73 3.60 -7.45
C LEU A 9 -0.32 4.31 -8.32
N VAL A 10 -1.57 4.35 -7.83
CA VAL A 10 -2.65 5.11 -8.44
C VAL A 10 -3.00 6.27 -7.51
N ILE A 11 -2.88 7.50 -8.02
CA ILE A 11 -3.12 8.71 -7.24
C ILE A 11 -4.42 9.35 -7.69
N SER A 12 -5.34 9.58 -6.75
CA SER A 12 -6.60 10.29 -6.99
C SER A 12 -6.59 11.59 -6.23
N LEU A 13 -6.67 12.71 -6.95
CA LEU A 13 -6.72 14.05 -6.37
C LEU A 13 -8.17 14.55 -6.42
N ALA A 14 -8.78 14.77 -5.25
CA ALA A 14 -10.10 15.37 -5.16
C ALA A 14 -9.96 16.89 -4.98
N LEU A 15 -10.54 17.67 -5.89
CA LEU A 15 -10.51 19.13 -5.86
C LEU A 15 -11.87 19.68 -5.44
N SER A 16 -11.96 20.32 -4.28
CA SER A 16 -13.10 21.20 -3.96
C SER A 16 -12.75 22.63 -4.34
N HIS A 17 -13.38 23.16 -5.41
CA HIS A 17 -13.15 24.54 -5.87
C HIS A 17 -14.07 25.55 -5.15
N ALA A 18 -13.49 26.59 -4.57
CA ALA A 18 -14.15 27.88 -4.35
C ALA A 18 -13.51 28.90 -5.30
N SER A 19 -14.19 29.18 -6.42
CA SER A 19 -13.96 30.31 -7.36
C SER A 19 -12.49 30.68 -7.68
N GLY A 20 -11.91 30.02 -8.68
CA GLY A 20 -10.62 30.37 -9.31
C GLY A 20 -10.35 29.45 -10.50
N GLU A 21 -9.53 29.86 -11.47
CA GLU A 21 -9.24 29.06 -12.68
C GLU A 21 -8.78 27.63 -12.32
N PRO A 22 -9.26 26.60 -13.05
CA PRO A 22 -9.01 25.21 -12.71
C PRO A 22 -7.58 24.80 -13.08
N THR A 23 -6.62 25.03 -12.17
CA THR A 23 -5.32 24.38 -12.25
C THR A 23 -5.38 23.01 -11.56
N CYS A 24 -5.07 21.96 -12.33
CA CYS A 24 -4.92 20.62 -11.78
C CYS A 24 -3.66 20.61 -10.89
N PRO A 25 -3.72 20.09 -9.66
CA PRO A 25 -2.55 19.94 -8.81
C PRO A 25 -1.59 18.95 -9.46
N THR A 26 -0.30 19.29 -9.44
CA THR A 26 0.77 18.44 -9.95
C THR A 26 1.54 17.88 -8.76
N LEU A 27 1.92 16.61 -8.86
CA LEU A 27 2.82 15.98 -7.90
C LEU A 27 4.23 15.99 -8.46
N GLU A 28 5.18 16.46 -7.66
CA GLU A 28 6.58 16.61 -8.04
C GLU A 28 7.49 15.92 -7.03
N GLY A 29 8.62 15.40 -7.52
CA GLY A 29 9.64 14.79 -6.65
C GLY A 29 9.17 13.55 -5.87
N VAL A 30 8.17 12.84 -6.38
CA VAL A 30 7.57 11.70 -5.69
C VAL A 30 8.59 10.57 -5.51
N THR A 31 8.86 10.23 -4.26
CA THR A 31 9.76 9.15 -3.85
C THR A 31 8.96 8.09 -3.11
N LEU A 32 9.09 6.84 -3.56
CA LEU A 32 8.52 5.67 -2.90
C LEU A 32 9.65 4.86 -2.28
N SER A 33 9.58 4.62 -0.97
CA SER A 33 10.51 3.76 -0.24
C SER A 33 9.76 2.58 0.39
N ARG A 34 10.46 1.45 0.53
CA ARG A 34 9.89 0.23 1.09
C ARG A 34 10.88 -0.47 1.98
N GLU A 35 10.40 -0.91 3.13
CA GLU A 35 11.20 -1.53 4.16
C GLU A 35 10.47 -2.76 4.70
N VAL A 36 11.22 -3.83 4.91
CA VAL A 36 10.71 -5.08 5.49
C VAL A 36 11.30 -5.23 6.88
N PHE A 37 10.42 -5.37 7.87
CA PHE A 37 10.77 -5.54 9.28
C PHE A 37 10.41 -6.93 9.78
N LYS A 38 11.00 -7.29 10.93
CA LYS A 38 10.94 -8.61 11.58
C LYS A 38 11.74 -9.69 10.83
N GLU A 39 11.87 -10.86 11.47
CA GLU A 39 12.52 -12.07 10.96
C GLU A 39 11.57 -13.29 11.09
N GLY A 40 11.86 -14.43 10.42
CA GLY A 40 10.98 -15.63 10.40
C GLY A 40 10.06 -15.81 9.18
N TYR A 41 8.76 -16.09 9.37
CA TYR A 41 7.75 -16.18 8.28
C TYR A 41 6.72 -15.05 8.29
N HIS A 42 6.53 -14.39 9.42
CA HIS A 42 5.70 -13.19 9.55
C HIS A 42 6.61 -11.95 9.48
N ARG A 43 6.27 -10.98 8.63
CA ARG A 43 7.00 -9.71 8.45
C ARG A 43 6.04 -8.54 8.45
N ASP A 44 6.58 -7.35 8.68
CA ASP A 44 5.88 -6.12 8.35
C ASP A 44 6.52 -5.50 7.12
N LEU A 45 5.71 -5.11 6.15
CA LEU A 45 6.11 -4.38 4.96
C LEU A 45 5.60 -2.96 5.09
N THR A 46 6.53 -2.02 5.25
CA THR A 46 6.22 -0.60 5.27
C THR A 46 6.49 -0.01 3.90
N THR A 47 5.47 0.61 3.32
CA THR A 47 5.59 1.42 2.11
C THR A 47 5.38 2.88 2.49
N SER A 48 6.34 3.73 2.14
CA SER A 48 6.30 5.17 2.41
C SER A 48 6.42 5.95 1.11
N LEU A 49 5.64 7.02 1.00
CA LEU A 49 5.59 7.93 -0.14
C LEU A 49 5.81 9.35 0.38
N HIS A 50 6.70 10.08 -0.28
CA HIS A 50 6.97 11.49 -0.01
C HIS A 50 7.06 12.25 -1.33
N GLY A 51 6.55 13.47 -1.36
CA GLY A 51 6.68 14.36 -2.51
C GLY A 51 6.09 15.74 -2.23
N ASN A 52 6.02 16.54 -3.28
CA ASN A 52 5.43 17.88 -3.24
C ASN A 52 4.13 17.92 -4.05
N ILE A 53 3.19 18.75 -3.62
CA ILE A 53 1.95 19.07 -4.34
C ILE A 53 1.89 20.58 -4.60
N THR A 54 1.67 20.99 -5.84
CA THR A 54 1.71 22.42 -6.23
C THR A 54 0.58 23.29 -5.64
N ARG A 55 -0.28 22.73 -4.77
CA ARG A 55 -1.39 23.44 -4.13
C ARG A 55 -1.63 22.87 -2.74
N SER A 56 -1.35 23.69 -1.73
CA SER A 56 -1.61 23.39 -0.31
C SER A 56 -3.10 23.27 -0.01
N GLY A 57 -3.42 22.46 1.01
CA GLY A 57 -4.78 22.29 1.53
C GLY A 57 -5.68 21.40 0.67
N LEU A 58 -5.10 20.53 -0.15
CA LEU A 58 -5.82 19.50 -0.89
C LEU A 58 -5.74 18.16 -0.15
N GLU A 59 -6.88 17.52 0.06
CA GLU A 59 -6.92 16.16 0.57
C GLU A 59 -6.50 15.19 -0.56
N ILE A 60 -5.34 14.53 -0.40
CA ILE A 60 -4.85 13.54 -1.35
C ILE A 60 -5.17 12.15 -0.83
N ARG A 61 -5.92 11.39 -1.64
CA ARG A 61 -6.18 9.97 -1.40
C ARG A 61 -5.37 9.12 -2.36
N LEU A 62 -4.58 8.23 -1.80
CA LEU A 62 -3.68 7.36 -2.56
C LEU A 62 -4.21 5.94 -2.53
N ILE A 63 -4.16 5.29 -3.69
CA ILE A 63 -4.45 3.87 -3.81
C ILE A 63 -3.15 3.20 -4.23
N LEU A 64 -2.59 2.40 -3.34
CA LEU A 64 -1.47 1.53 -3.66
C LEU A 64 -2.02 0.20 -4.15
N VAL A 65 -1.68 -0.18 -5.37
CA VAL A 65 -2.00 -1.48 -5.96
C VAL A 65 -0.74 -2.32 -5.95
N GLU A 66 -0.72 -3.36 -5.13
CA GLU A 66 0.42 -4.28 -5.02
C GLU A 66 0.06 -5.65 -5.59
N THR A 67 0.95 -6.19 -6.42
CA THR A 67 0.86 -7.57 -6.89
C THR A 67 1.82 -8.43 -6.08
N PHE A 68 1.28 -9.31 -5.24
CA PHE A 68 2.05 -10.21 -4.39
C PHE A 68 2.41 -11.50 -5.11
N PRO A 69 3.67 -11.96 -5.06
CA PRO A 69 4.04 -13.21 -5.68
C PRO A 69 3.48 -14.40 -4.89
N PRO A 70 3.38 -15.58 -5.52
CA PRO A 70 2.86 -16.80 -4.91
C PRO A 70 3.51 -17.24 -3.61
N GLY A 71 4.68 -16.72 -3.25
CA GLY A 71 5.37 -17.03 -2.00
C GLY A 71 4.82 -16.28 -0.78
N PHE A 72 3.86 -15.37 -0.97
CA PHE A 72 3.35 -14.51 0.10
C PHE A 72 1.84 -14.65 0.22
N TYR A 73 1.35 -14.20 1.36
CA TYR A 73 -0.05 -13.89 1.57
C TYR A 73 -0.20 -12.83 2.65
N ILE A 74 -1.39 -12.27 2.71
CA ILE A 74 -1.82 -11.40 3.81
C ILE A 74 -3.04 -12.06 4.43
N ASP A 75 -3.06 -12.16 5.76
CA ASP A 75 -4.21 -12.71 6.47
C ASP A 75 -5.35 -11.68 6.53
N GLN A 76 -6.50 -12.03 5.95
CA GLN A 76 -7.69 -11.19 5.92
C GLN A 76 -8.26 -10.89 7.32
N TYR A 77 -8.13 -11.83 8.26
CA TYR A 77 -8.58 -11.63 9.64
C TYR A 77 -7.64 -10.67 10.38
N GLU A 78 -6.33 -10.75 10.12
CA GLU A 78 -5.37 -9.81 10.67
C GLU A 78 -5.62 -8.38 10.17
N LEU A 79 -5.89 -8.22 8.87
CA LEU A 79 -6.28 -6.92 8.29
C LEU A 79 -7.58 -6.37 8.90
N ALA A 80 -8.60 -7.21 9.07
CA ALA A 80 -9.86 -6.79 9.68
C ALA A 80 -9.68 -6.33 11.14
N ASN A 81 -8.80 -7.02 11.88
CA ASN A 81 -8.42 -6.60 13.22
C ASN A 81 -7.68 -5.27 13.18
N LEU A 82 -6.67 -5.10 12.31
CA LEU A 82 -5.95 -3.83 12.15
C LEU A 82 -6.90 -2.67 11.84
N LYS A 83 -7.84 -2.84 10.90
CA LYS A 83 -8.86 -1.82 10.58
C LYS A 83 -9.69 -1.43 11.81
N SER A 84 -10.04 -2.40 12.66
CA SER A 84 -10.80 -2.15 13.89
C SER A 84 -10.03 -1.31 14.93
N PHE A 85 -8.70 -1.22 14.80
CA PHE A 85 -7.82 -0.40 15.63
C PHE A 85 -7.23 0.80 14.88
N GLY A 86 -7.88 1.25 13.79
CA GLY A 86 -7.46 2.44 13.04
C GLY A 86 -6.36 2.18 12.00
N GLY A 87 -6.13 0.92 11.64
CA GLY A 87 -5.28 0.53 10.51
C GLY A 87 -5.86 0.95 9.15
N PRO A 88 -5.08 0.77 8.07
CA PRO A 88 -5.47 1.23 6.73
C PRO A 88 -6.71 0.51 6.22
N GLU A 89 -7.45 1.18 5.33
CA GLU A 89 -8.47 0.50 4.55
C GLU A 89 -7.81 -0.30 3.42
N THR A 90 -8.23 -1.56 3.28
CA THR A 90 -7.62 -2.51 2.34
C THR A 90 -8.66 -3.37 1.67
N GLN A 91 -8.39 -3.79 0.44
CA GLN A 91 -9.23 -4.72 -0.31
C GLN A 91 -8.37 -5.76 -1.05
N ILE A 92 -8.68 -7.03 -0.83
CA ILE A 92 -8.17 -8.15 -1.64
C ILE A 92 -9.31 -8.58 -2.56
N LEU A 93 -9.05 -8.70 -3.86
CA LEU A 93 -10.07 -9.11 -4.83
C LEU A 93 -10.25 -10.63 -4.86
N GLU A 94 -9.19 -11.37 -4.56
CA GLU A 94 -9.16 -12.82 -4.55
C GLU A 94 -9.32 -13.41 -3.13
N ALA A 95 -9.91 -14.61 -3.03
CA ALA A 95 -9.89 -15.35 -1.77
C ALA A 95 -8.47 -15.85 -1.49
N VAL A 96 -7.92 -15.51 -0.33
CA VAL A 96 -6.58 -15.94 0.10
C VAL A 96 -6.71 -17.18 0.98
N ASP A 97 -6.37 -18.33 0.43
CA ASP A 97 -6.19 -19.56 1.21
C ASP A 97 -4.84 -19.47 1.93
N VAL A 98 -4.86 -19.28 3.25
CA VAL A 98 -3.64 -19.13 4.09
C VAL A 98 -2.86 -20.44 4.23
N GLU A 99 -3.52 -21.59 4.03
CA GLU A 99 -2.92 -22.93 4.15
C GLU A 99 -2.30 -23.41 2.84
N LYS A 100 -2.57 -22.72 1.73
CA LYS A 100 -2.04 -23.10 0.41
C LYS A 100 -0.50 -22.97 0.38
N PRO A 101 0.25 -23.98 -0.08
CA PRO A 101 1.69 -23.86 -0.22
C PRO A 101 2.07 -22.94 -1.39
N ALA A 102 3.30 -22.40 -1.36
CA ALA A 102 3.78 -21.45 -2.37
C ALA A 102 3.68 -21.98 -3.82
N HIS A 103 4.00 -23.25 -4.04
CA HIS A 103 4.02 -23.88 -5.37
C HIS A 103 2.63 -24.15 -5.97
N LEU A 104 1.57 -24.07 -5.17
CA LEU A 104 0.18 -24.17 -5.64
C LEU A 104 -0.49 -22.79 -5.68
N SER A 105 0.17 -21.77 -5.16
CA SER A 105 -0.38 -20.42 -5.08
C SER A 105 -0.14 -19.66 -6.38
N THR A 106 -0.97 -18.65 -6.61
CA THR A 106 -0.81 -17.69 -7.72
C THR A 106 -0.51 -16.32 -7.13
N GLU A 107 -0.07 -15.41 -7.99
CA GLU A 107 -0.07 -13.99 -7.63
C GLU A 107 -1.50 -13.50 -7.35
N PHE A 108 -1.60 -12.45 -6.55
CA PHE A 108 -2.87 -11.80 -6.22
C PHE A 108 -2.67 -10.29 -6.09
N ASN A 109 -3.73 -9.52 -6.30
CA ASN A 109 -3.68 -8.07 -6.23
C ASN A 109 -4.27 -7.57 -4.91
N PHE A 110 -3.63 -6.55 -4.36
CA PHE A 110 -4.02 -5.94 -3.11
C PHE A 110 -4.11 -4.43 -3.25
N PHE A 111 -5.24 -3.87 -2.82
CA PHE A 111 -5.53 -2.45 -2.85
C PHE A 111 -5.44 -1.91 -1.44
N ILE A 112 -4.67 -0.84 -1.27
CA ILE A 112 -4.44 -0.19 0.02
C ILE A 112 -4.79 1.28 -0.16
N PHE A 113 -5.76 1.74 0.62
CA PHE A 113 -6.20 3.11 0.63
C PHE A 113 -5.44 3.84 1.72
N ILE A 114 -4.63 4.83 1.31
CA ILE A 114 -3.74 5.57 2.18
C ILE A 114 -4.13 7.04 2.10
N GLU A 115 -4.45 7.62 3.26
CA GLU A 115 -4.64 9.05 3.42
C GLU A 115 -3.26 9.72 3.50
N SER A 116 -3.03 10.76 2.71
CA SER A 116 -1.83 11.58 2.90
C SER A 116 -2.00 12.49 4.09
N THR A 117 -0.92 12.72 4.83
CA THR A 117 -0.87 13.83 5.78
C THR A 117 -0.20 15.02 5.10
N ASP A 118 -0.84 16.19 5.17
CA ASP A 118 -0.23 17.46 4.80
C ASP A 118 1.00 17.69 5.69
N ALA A 119 2.17 17.72 5.07
CA ALA A 119 3.39 18.18 5.69
C ALA A 119 3.58 19.68 5.39
N ALA A 120 4.44 20.35 6.15
CA ALA A 120 4.72 21.77 5.93
C ALA A 120 5.24 22.04 4.50
N ASP A 121 4.99 23.24 3.98
CA ASP A 121 5.53 23.73 2.70
C ASP A 121 5.18 22.86 1.48
N ASP A 122 3.88 22.67 1.21
CA ASP A 122 3.38 21.99 0.00
C ASP A 122 3.88 20.54 -0.15
N GLN A 123 4.26 19.89 0.95
CA GLN A 123 4.69 18.49 0.98
C GLN A 123 3.56 17.57 1.40
N PHE A 124 3.58 16.35 0.87
CA PHE A 124 2.72 15.28 1.34
C PHE A 124 3.55 14.08 1.74
N VAL A 125 3.14 13.42 2.83
CA VAL A 125 3.70 12.15 3.28
C VAL A 125 2.57 11.16 3.46
N ALA A 126 2.76 9.95 2.97
CA ALA A 126 1.86 8.84 3.18
C ALA A 126 2.68 7.60 3.54
N SER A 127 2.29 6.88 4.58
CA SER A 127 2.98 5.66 4.98
C SER A 127 1.97 4.63 5.45
N VAL A 128 2.20 3.38 5.07
CA VAL A 128 1.38 2.25 5.48
C VAL A 128 2.29 1.08 5.81
N SER A 129 1.97 0.37 6.90
CA SER A 129 2.65 -0.87 7.27
C SER A 129 1.65 -2.00 7.32
N LEU A 130 1.98 -3.11 6.65
CA LEU A 130 1.10 -4.26 6.49
C LEU A 130 1.80 -5.54 6.92
N PRO A 131 1.09 -6.43 7.62
CA PRO A 131 1.61 -7.76 7.92
C PRO A 131 1.62 -8.58 6.63
N ILE A 132 2.77 -9.16 6.31
CA ILE A 132 2.92 -10.10 5.21
C ILE A 132 3.48 -11.41 5.74
N HIS A 133 2.98 -12.50 5.16
CA HIS A 133 3.34 -13.85 5.57
C HIS A 133 3.97 -14.59 4.40
N LEU A 134 5.10 -15.23 4.67
CA LEU A 134 5.73 -16.16 3.75
C LEU A 134 4.97 -17.48 3.78
N ARG A 135 4.63 -18.01 2.60
CA ARG A 135 4.10 -19.36 2.48
C ARG A 135 5.21 -20.37 2.68
N TYR A 136 4.85 -21.51 3.27
CA TYR A 136 5.77 -22.62 3.34
C TYR A 136 6.07 -23.16 1.94
N HIS A 137 7.33 -23.49 1.72
CA HIS A 137 7.75 -24.28 0.59
C HIS A 137 7.43 -25.75 0.88
N SER A 138 6.96 -26.49 -0.11
CA SER A 138 6.78 -27.93 0.08
C SER A 138 8.15 -28.55 0.37
N LEU A 139 8.23 -29.35 1.43
CA LEU A 139 9.27 -30.35 1.58
C LEU A 139 9.03 -31.37 0.48
N ARG A 140 9.83 -31.30 -0.60
CA ARG A 140 9.91 -32.40 -1.56
C ARG A 140 10.36 -33.67 -0.87
#